data_AF-A0A7C6UQJ0-F1
#
_entry.id   AF-A0A7C6UQJ0-F1
#
_cell.length_a   1.000
_cell.length_b   1.000
_cell.length_c   1.000
_cell.angle_alpha   90.00
_cell.angle_beta   90.00
_cell.angle_gamma   90.00
#
_symmetry.space_group_name_H-M   'P 1'
#
loop_
_entity.id
_entity.type
_entity.pdbx_description
1 polymer ?
#
loop_
_entity_poly.entity_id
_entity_poly.type
_entity_poly.pdbx_seq_one_letter_code
_entity_poly.pdbx_strand_id
1 'polypeptide(L)'
;MRQIGIPSALYYFHYQPLWRCFFAELGLRPVFSLPTNKEILAQGLASCVDGACLPIKAYVGHCRALAAAGHELLFVPQIISVYKREYICPSFMGLPDLVKQYLPARVRILAPVIDARKGNRAVCRAYLRMGREFAPSWTVKKAWQKALAKQAEFDAALQAKITEAAKGHLNILLLGPRYLVDDHFLNGNLENPGAQ
;
A
#
# COMPACT_ATOMS: atom_id res chain seq x y z
N MET A 1 3.56 9.15 -20.75
CA MET A 1 3.68 8.02 -19.80
C MET A 1 2.50 8.06 -18.84
N ARG A 2 1.70 6.99 -18.73
CA ARG A 2 0.49 6.98 -17.91
C ARG A 2 0.85 6.90 -16.42
N GLN A 3 0.20 7.69 -15.58
CA GLN A 3 0.46 7.73 -14.13
C GLN A 3 -0.46 6.75 -13.39
N ILE A 4 0.03 6.19 -12.28
CA ILE A 4 -0.77 5.42 -11.34
C ILE A 4 -0.55 5.95 -9.93
N GLY A 5 -1.62 6.42 -9.30
CA GLY A 5 -1.62 6.92 -7.93
C GLY A 5 -1.65 5.76 -6.93
N ILE A 6 -0.74 5.76 -5.96
CA ILE A 6 -0.66 4.77 -4.90
C ILE A 6 -0.78 5.51 -3.56
N PRO A 7 -1.85 5.29 -2.79
CA PRO A 7 -2.00 5.90 -1.47
C PRO A 7 -0.87 5.48 -0.53
N SER A 8 -0.23 6.44 0.14
CA SER A 8 0.86 6.25 1.10
C SER A 8 0.34 5.83 2.48
N ALA A 9 -0.58 4.87 2.50
CA ALA A 9 -1.27 4.41 3.71
C ALA A 9 -1.51 2.89 3.65
N LEU A 10 -1.83 2.30 4.81
CA LEU A 10 -2.08 0.86 4.93
C LEU A 10 -0.88 0.02 4.44
N TYR A 11 -1.11 -0.96 3.57
CA TYR A 11 -0.08 -1.87 3.10
C TYR A 11 1.03 -1.22 2.25
N TYR A 12 0.94 0.09 1.97
CA TYR A 12 2.06 0.87 1.45
C TYR A 12 3.34 0.67 2.24
N PHE A 13 3.28 0.73 3.58
CA PHE A 13 4.45 0.58 4.44
C PHE A 13 5.10 -0.81 4.37
N HIS A 14 4.39 -1.80 3.83
CA HIS A 14 4.94 -3.13 3.58
C HIS A 14 5.45 -3.31 2.14
N TYR A 15 4.73 -2.81 1.14
CA TYR A 15 4.90 -3.22 -0.25
C TYR A 15 5.23 -2.08 -1.22
N GLN A 16 5.54 -0.88 -0.71
CA GLN A 16 5.93 0.26 -1.54
C GLN A 16 7.03 -0.08 -2.56
N PRO A 17 8.14 -0.78 -2.22
CA PRO A 17 9.20 -1.07 -3.17
C PRO A 17 8.73 -2.00 -4.29
N LEU A 18 7.94 -3.02 -3.93
CA LEU A 18 7.33 -3.95 -4.86
C LEU A 18 6.40 -3.20 -5.83
N TRP A 19 5.47 -2.40 -5.32
CA TRP A 19 4.53 -1.67 -6.17
C TRP A 19 5.23 -0.66 -7.06
N ARG A 20 6.20 0.09 -6.53
CA ARG A 20 7.00 1.05 -7.29
C ARG A 20 7.71 0.37 -8.45
N CYS A 21 8.45 -0.70 -8.17
CA CYS A 21 9.22 -1.43 -9.17
C CYS A 21 8.29 -2.08 -10.21
N PHE A 22 7.24 -2.76 -9.76
CA PHE A 22 6.31 -3.46 -10.63
C PHE A 22 5.67 -2.51 -11.65
N PHE A 23 5.06 -1.41 -11.20
CA PHE A 23 4.39 -0.47 -12.10
C PHE A 23 5.38 0.29 -12.99
N ALA A 24 6.57 0.65 -12.48
CA ALA A 24 7.60 1.27 -13.30
C ALA A 24 8.07 0.37 -14.46
N GLU A 25 8.28 -0.92 -14.18
CA GLU A 25 8.67 -1.92 -15.20
C GLU A 25 7.55 -2.22 -16.22
N LEU A 26 6.29 -1.91 -15.88
CA LEU A 26 5.17 -1.95 -16.81
C LEU A 26 5.02 -0.67 -17.66
N GLY A 27 5.93 0.30 -17.52
CA GLY A 27 5.88 1.57 -18.25
C GLY A 27 4.92 2.62 -17.67
N LEU A 28 4.42 2.41 -16.44
CA LEU A 28 3.64 3.40 -15.71
C LEU A 28 4.57 4.28 -14.86
N ARG A 29 4.12 5.49 -14.52
CA ARG A 29 4.77 6.33 -13.50
C ARG A 29 4.04 6.15 -12.17
N PRO A 30 4.60 5.43 -11.18
CA PRO A 30 4.03 5.36 -9.85
C PRO A 30 4.15 6.73 -9.17
N VAL A 31 3.03 7.27 -8.71
CA VAL A 31 2.98 8.51 -7.93
C VAL A 31 2.38 8.18 -6.58
N PHE A 32 3.10 8.53 -5.52
CA PHE A 32 2.64 8.32 -4.15
C PHE A 32 2.00 9.61 -3.64
N SER A 33 0.97 9.49 -2.81
CA SER A 33 0.48 10.66 -2.08
C SER A 33 1.55 11.18 -1.12
N LEU A 34 1.42 12.42 -0.69
CA LEU A 34 2.25 12.95 0.39
C LEU A 34 2.14 12.06 1.66
N PRO A 35 3.15 12.10 2.55
CA PRO A 35 3.00 11.53 3.89
C PRO A 35 1.73 12.05 4.56
N THR A 36 1.13 11.23 5.41
CA THR A 36 -0.05 11.61 6.18
C THR A 36 0.21 12.94 6.90
N ASN A 37 -0.75 13.85 6.79
CA ASN A 37 -0.72 15.15 7.43
C ASN A 37 -2.13 15.53 7.87
N LYS A 38 -2.24 16.67 8.55
CA LYS A 38 -3.50 17.15 9.11
C LYS A 38 -4.57 17.31 8.03
N GLU A 39 -4.19 17.82 6.85
CA GLU A 39 -5.10 18.07 5.74
C GLU A 39 -5.66 16.76 5.17
N ILE A 40 -4.79 15.79 4.91
CA ILE A 40 -5.17 14.46 4.40
C ILE A 40 -6.09 13.76 5.42
N LEU A 41 -5.72 13.76 6.70
CA LEU A 41 -6.53 13.11 7.71
C LEU A 41 -7.89 13.82 7.89
N ALA A 42 -7.91 15.15 7.91
CA ALA A 42 -9.15 15.93 8.03
C ALA A 42 -10.11 15.65 6.86
N GLN A 43 -9.60 15.55 5.63
CA GLN A 43 -10.41 15.15 4.47
C GLN A 43 -10.99 13.75 4.65
N GLY A 44 -10.19 12.82 5.17
CA GLY A 44 -10.64 11.47 5.52
C GLY A 44 -11.74 11.46 6.57
N LEU A 45 -11.54 12.19 7.67
CA LEU A 45 -12.48 12.29 8.79
C LEU A 45 -13.81 12.92 8.38
N ALA A 46 -13.79 13.97 7.55
CA ALA A 46 -14.99 14.67 7.11
C ALA A 46 -15.82 13.90 6.08
N SER A 47 -15.22 12.91 5.41
CA SER A 47 -15.85 12.24 4.26
C SER A 47 -16.24 10.80 4.55
N CYS A 48 -15.37 10.08 5.26
CA CYS A 48 -15.53 8.64 5.46
C CYS A 48 -16.57 8.36 6.53
N VAL A 49 -17.29 7.24 6.39
CA VAL A 49 -18.28 6.76 7.35
C VAL A 49 -17.75 6.79 8.80
N ASP A 50 -18.58 7.26 9.73
CA ASP A 50 -18.17 7.50 11.13
C ASP A 50 -17.60 6.26 11.81
N GLY A 51 -18.18 5.08 11.55
CA GLY A 51 -17.74 3.81 12.11
C GLY A 51 -16.44 3.23 11.53
N ALA A 52 -15.82 3.87 10.54
CA ALA A 52 -14.54 3.42 10.01
C ALA A 52 -13.40 3.69 11.00
N CYS A 53 -12.43 2.77 11.09
CA CYS A 53 -11.23 2.98 11.89
C CYS A 53 -10.34 4.08 11.30
N LEU A 54 -9.50 4.70 12.14
CA LEU A 54 -8.62 5.81 11.76
C LEU A 54 -7.76 5.52 10.51
N PRO A 55 -7.12 4.34 10.34
CA PRO A 55 -6.35 4.04 9.13
C PRO A 55 -7.16 4.06 7.84
N ILE A 56 -8.43 3.64 7.89
CA ILE A 56 -9.33 3.66 6.74
C ILE A 56 -9.72 5.10 6.39
N LYS A 57 -9.99 5.93 7.41
CA LYS A 57 -10.26 7.37 7.20
C LYS A 57 -9.04 8.06 6.58
N ALA A 58 -7.84 7.81 7.09
CA ALA A 58 -6.59 8.30 6.50
C ALA A 58 -6.46 7.84 5.03
N TYR A 59 -6.67 6.55 4.74
CA TYR A 59 -6.59 6.01 3.38
C TYR A 59 -7.56 6.70 2.41
N VAL A 60 -8.81 6.92 2.82
CA VAL A 60 -9.79 7.71 2.03
C VAL A 60 -9.27 9.12 1.77
N GLY A 61 -8.67 9.76 2.78
CA GLY A 61 -7.98 11.04 2.64
C GLY A 61 -6.89 11.01 1.56
N HIS A 62 -6.01 10.02 1.58
CA HIS A 62 -4.96 9.87 0.56
C HIS A 62 -5.51 9.67 -0.85
N CYS A 63 -6.54 8.83 -1.00
CA CYS A 63 -7.20 8.62 -2.29
C CYS A 63 -7.82 9.92 -2.82
N ARG A 64 -8.49 10.69 -1.96
CA ARG A 64 -9.06 11.98 -2.31
C ARG A 64 -7.98 13.00 -2.68
N ALA A 65 -6.88 13.05 -1.94
CA ALA A 65 -5.75 13.92 -2.24
C ALA A 65 -5.15 13.62 -3.63
N LEU A 66 -4.97 12.33 -3.96
CA LEU A 66 -4.50 11.92 -5.29
C LEU A 66 -5.50 12.29 -6.39
N ALA A 67 -6.79 12.09 -6.16
CA ALA A 67 -7.84 12.46 -7.12
C ALA A 67 -7.97 13.97 -7.33
N ALA A 68 -7.77 14.77 -6.27
CA ALA A 68 -7.73 16.23 -6.31
C ALA A 68 -6.49 16.74 -7.07
N ALA A 69 -5.35 16.03 -6.96
CA ALA A 69 -4.14 16.29 -7.73
C ALA A 69 -4.24 15.85 -9.22
N GLY A 70 -5.40 15.37 -9.66
CA GLY A 70 -5.65 15.02 -11.06
C GLY A 70 -5.30 13.58 -11.44
N HIS A 71 -5.02 12.68 -10.48
CA HIS A 71 -4.77 11.28 -10.80
C HIS A 71 -6.07 10.50 -11.02
N GLU A 72 -6.24 9.97 -12.24
CA GLU A 72 -7.45 9.24 -12.66
C GLU A 72 -7.33 7.71 -12.57
N LEU A 73 -6.14 7.19 -12.27
CA LEU A 73 -5.92 5.76 -12.06
C LEU A 73 -5.28 5.55 -10.69
N LEU A 74 -6.01 4.95 -9.76
CA LEU A 74 -5.52 4.66 -8.41
C LEU A 74 -5.35 3.16 -8.20
N PHE A 75 -4.27 2.78 -7.52
CA PHE A 75 -4.04 1.41 -7.08
C PHE A 75 -4.56 1.21 -5.67
N VAL A 76 -5.64 0.43 -5.54
CA VAL A 76 -6.29 0.10 -4.26
C VAL A 76 -6.52 -1.41 -4.25
N PRO A 77 -5.52 -2.22 -3.86
CA PRO A 77 -5.63 -3.67 -3.90
C PRO A 77 -6.66 -4.19 -2.88
N GLN A 78 -7.42 -5.21 -3.28
CA GLN A 78 -8.31 -5.93 -2.37
C GLN A 78 -7.51 -7.01 -1.66
N ILE A 79 -7.01 -6.72 -0.46
CA ILE A 79 -6.15 -7.63 0.28
C ILE A 79 -7.00 -8.43 1.25
N ILE A 80 -7.24 -9.70 0.90
CA ILE A 80 -7.96 -10.65 1.75
C ILE A 80 -7.02 -11.28 2.77
N SER A 81 -5.80 -11.60 2.32
CA SER A 81 -4.80 -12.24 3.16
C SER A 81 -3.40 -12.07 2.59
N VAL A 82 -2.43 -11.88 3.48
CA VAL A 82 -1.00 -11.83 3.18
C VAL A 82 -0.23 -13.07 3.65
N TYR A 83 -0.86 -13.94 4.45
CA TYR A 83 -0.25 -15.18 4.93
C TYR A 83 -1.22 -16.36 4.87
N LYS A 84 -0.71 -17.59 4.95
CA LYS A 84 -1.58 -18.77 4.92
C LYS A 84 -2.43 -18.84 6.18
N ARG A 85 -3.70 -19.21 6.04
CA ARG A 85 -4.67 -19.42 7.15
C ARG A 85 -5.03 -18.16 7.95
N GLU A 86 -4.76 -16.98 7.42
CA GLU A 86 -5.10 -15.70 8.06
C GLU A 86 -6.05 -14.87 7.20
N TYR A 87 -6.85 -14.03 7.85
CA TYR A 87 -7.66 -13.00 7.19
C TYR A 87 -7.27 -11.63 7.73
N ILE A 88 -7.33 -10.63 6.87
CA ILE A 88 -7.18 -9.23 7.27
C ILE A 88 -8.54 -8.70 7.71
N CYS A 89 -8.53 -7.57 8.44
CA CYS A 89 -9.73 -6.83 8.81
C CYS A 89 -10.74 -6.71 7.65
N PRO A 90 -12.05 -6.96 7.88
CA PRO A 90 -13.08 -6.86 6.85
C PRO A 90 -13.12 -5.53 6.09
N SER A 91 -12.73 -4.42 6.73
CA SER A 91 -12.64 -3.12 6.06
C SER A 91 -11.62 -3.10 4.92
N PHE A 92 -10.54 -3.89 5.00
CA PHE A 92 -9.54 -4.01 3.93
C PHE A 92 -10.06 -4.87 2.77
N MET A 93 -10.84 -5.91 3.09
CA MET A 93 -11.48 -6.75 2.09
C MET A 93 -12.50 -5.97 1.26
N GLY A 94 -13.19 -5.00 1.87
CA GLY A 94 -14.10 -4.08 1.16
C GLY A 94 -13.46 -2.76 0.72
N LEU A 95 -12.14 -2.59 0.86
CA LEU A 95 -11.49 -1.29 0.70
C LEU A 95 -11.70 -0.65 -0.67
N PRO A 96 -11.56 -1.36 -1.81
CA PRO A 96 -11.76 -0.74 -3.11
C PRO A 96 -13.18 -0.22 -3.30
N ASP A 97 -14.18 -1.00 -2.87
CA ASP A 97 -15.59 -0.65 -2.98
C ASP A 97 -15.99 0.49 -2.03
N LEU A 98 -15.41 0.49 -0.83
CA LEU A 98 -15.56 1.58 0.14
C LEU A 98 -14.99 2.89 -0.44
N VAL A 99 -13.73 2.87 -0.90
CA VAL A 99 -13.03 4.07 -1.38
C VAL A 99 -13.70 4.64 -2.63
N LYS A 100 -14.22 3.78 -3.52
CA LYS A 100 -14.91 4.21 -4.74
C LYS A 100 -16.06 5.18 -4.49
N GLN A 101 -16.76 5.05 -3.35
CA GLN A 101 -17.89 5.92 -2.99
C GLN A 101 -17.47 7.36 -2.70
N TYR A 102 -16.20 7.59 -2.35
CA TYR A 102 -15.67 8.91 -1.98
C TYR A 102 -14.85 9.55 -3.11
N LEU A 103 -14.77 8.90 -4.27
CA LEU A 103 -13.99 9.36 -5.41
C LEU A 103 -14.88 9.87 -6.54
N PRO A 104 -14.44 10.89 -7.30
CA PRO A 104 -15.14 11.32 -8.50
C PRO A 104 -15.26 10.19 -9.52
N ALA A 105 -16.34 10.17 -10.30
CA ALA A 105 -16.61 9.11 -11.29
C ALA A 105 -15.51 8.94 -12.36
N ARG A 106 -14.72 9.98 -12.64
CA ARG A 106 -13.55 9.92 -13.55
C ARG A 106 -12.41 9.04 -13.02
N VAL A 107 -12.35 8.81 -11.71
CA VAL A 107 -11.26 8.05 -11.08
C VAL A 107 -11.54 6.57 -11.18
N ARG A 108 -10.67 5.87 -11.90
CA ARG A 108 -10.67 4.42 -12.01
C ARG A 108 -9.80 3.79 -10.93
N ILE A 109 -10.34 2.77 -10.27
CA ILE A 109 -9.61 1.96 -9.29
C ILE A 109 -9.08 0.68 -9.94
N LEU A 110 -7.78 0.44 -9.79
CA LEU A 110 -7.11 -0.82 -10.08
C LEU A 110 -7.02 -1.65 -8.79
N ALA A 111 -7.85 -2.68 -8.68
CA ALA A 111 -8.02 -3.47 -7.46
C ALA A 111 -7.79 -4.97 -7.72
N PRO A 112 -6.54 -5.45 -7.81
CA PRO A 112 -6.31 -6.88 -7.83
C PRO A 112 -6.70 -7.51 -6.49
N VAL A 113 -7.21 -8.74 -6.54
CA VAL A 113 -7.49 -9.54 -5.35
C VAL A 113 -6.21 -10.25 -4.91
N ILE A 114 -5.72 -9.93 -3.71
CA ILE A 114 -4.55 -10.54 -3.10
C ILE A 114 -5.01 -11.46 -1.98
N ASP A 115 -4.81 -12.76 -2.17
CA ASP A 115 -5.24 -13.80 -1.24
C ASP A 115 -4.16 -14.89 -1.09
N ALA A 116 -3.29 -14.70 -0.11
CA ALA A 116 -2.20 -15.62 0.20
C ALA A 116 -2.66 -16.98 0.75
N ARG A 117 -3.90 -17.11 1.23
CA ARG A 117 -4.47 -18.41 1.65
C ARG A 117 -4.56 -19.38 0.47
N LYS A 118 -4.74 -18.86 -0.74
CA LYS A 118 -4.74 -19.62 -2.01
C LYS A 118 -3.32 -19.91 -2.52
N GLY A 119 -2.29 -19.53 -1.76
CA GLY A 119 -0.87 -19.75 -2.03
C GLY A 119 -0.25 -18.73 -2.99
N ASN A 120 1.09 -18.72 -3.02
CA ASN A 120 1.88 -17.75 -3.79
C ASN A 120 1.57 -17.76 -5.29
N ARG A 121 1.17 -18.91 -5.85
CA ARG A 121 0.74 -19.02 -7.25
C ARG A 121 -0.52 -18.20 -7.53
N ALA A 122 -1.46 -18.11 -6.59
CA ALA A 122 -2.66 -17.30 -6.74
C ALA A 122 -2.34 -15.81 -6.71
N VAL A 123 -1.50 -15.37 -5.76
CA VAL A 123 -1.02 -13.98 -5.67
C VAL A 123 -0.26 -13.58 -6.94
N CYS A 124 0.67 -14.43 -7.38
CA CYS A 124 1.40 -14.23 -8.65
C CYS A 124 0.43 -14.06 -9.82
N ARG A 125 -0.56 -14.96 -9.97
CA ARG A 125 -1.57 -14.85 -11.02
C ARG A 125 -2.38 -13.55 -10.95
N ALA A 126 -2.68 -13.03 -9.77
CA ALA A 126 -3.37 -11.75 -9.62
C ALA A 126 -2.55 -10.59 -10.19
N TYR A 127 -1.27 -10.50 -9.84
CA TYR A 127 -0.36 -9.49 -10.40
C TYR A 127 -0.15 -9.68 -11.91
N LEU A 128 0.04 -10.91 -12.38
CA LEU A 128 0.21 -11.18 -13.81
C LEU A 128 -1.04 -10.81 -14.61
N ARG A 129 -2.24 -11.15 -14.11
CA ARG A 129 -3.50 -10.79 -14.76
C ARG A 129 -3.70 -9.29 -14.83
N MET A 130 -3.42 -8.59 -13.73
CA MET A 130 -3.49 -7.13 -13.66
C MET A 130 -2.49 -6.47 -14.60
N GLY A 131 -1.22 -6.89 -14.58
CA GLY A 131 -0.15 -6.28 -15.38
C GLY A 131 -0.35 -6.43 -16.88
N ARG A 132 -1.08 -7.47 -17.32
CA ARG A 132 -1.43 -7.68 -18.74
C ARG A 132 -2.32 -6.59 -19.34
N GLU A 133 -2.91 -5.73 -18.51
CA GLU A 133 -3.59 -4.53 -18.99
C GLU A 133 -2.61 -3.47 -19.54
N PHE A 134 -1.36 -3.48 -19.07
CA PHE A 134 -0.38 -2.43 -19.35
C PHE A 134 0.78 -2.89 -20.23
N ALA A 135 1.12 -4.18 -20.20
CA ALA A 135 2.25 -4.72 -20.97
C ALA A 135 2.05 -6.18 -21.41
N PRO A 136 2.81 -6.68 -22.41
CA PRO A 136 2.80 -8.07 -22.81
C PRO A 136 3.20 -9.03 -21.68
N SER A 137 2.70 -10.28 -21.72
CA SER A 137 2.92 -11.28 -20.66
C SER A 137 4.38 -11.49 -20.26
N TRP A 138 5.32 -11.42 -21.22
CA TRP A 138 6.75 -11.58 -20.95
C TRP A 138 7.30 -10.42 -20.11
N THR A 139 6.91 -9.17 -20.44
CA THR A 139 7.26 -7.96 -19.70
C THR A 139 6.67 -8.01 -18.29
N VAL A 140 5.41 -8.42 -18.17
CA VAL A 140 4.72 -8.53 -16.87
C VAL A 140 5.39 -9.57 -15.97
N LYS A 141 5.79 -10.72 -16.52
CA LYS A 141 6.51 -11.76 -15.76
C LYS A 141 7.87 -11.26 -15.29
N LYS A 142 8.62 -10.55 -16.16
CA LYS A 142 9.91 -9.94 -15.82
C LYS A 142 9.75 -8.85 -14.75
N ALA A 143 8.74 -7.98 -14.89
CA ALA A 143 8.40 -6.94 -13.92
C ALA A 143 8.07 -7.54 -12.55
N TRP A 144 7.28 -8.62 -12.52
CA TRP A 144 6.96 -9.32 -11.28
C TRP A 144 8.19 -9.91 -10.58
N GLN A 145 9.10 -10.55 -11.33
CA GLN A 145 10.34 -11.10 -10.77
C GLN A 145 11.23 -10.01 -10.19
N LYS A 146 11.41 -8.90 -10.91
CA LYS A 146 12.18 -7.75 -10.42
C LYS A 146 11.55 -7.13 -9.17
N ALA A 147 10.23 -6.98 -9.15
CA ALA A 147 9.51 -6.43 -8.01
C ALA A 147 9.64 -7.32 -6.76
N LEU A 148 9.61 -8.65 -6.92
CA LEU A 148 9.88 -9.59 -5.83
C LEU A 148 11.31 -9.49 -5.31
N ALA A 149 12.30 -9.37 -6.20
CA ALA A 149 13.70 -9.16 -5.79
C ALA A 149 13.86 -7.86 -5.00
N LYS A 150 13.24 -6.75 -5.46
CA LYS A 150 13.26 -5.48 -4.72
C LYS A 150 12.55 -5.52 -3.38
N GLN A 151 11.47 -6.30 -3.26
CA GLN A 151 10.84 -6.52 -1.96
C GLN A 151 11.77 -7.27 -1.01
N ALA A 152 12.41 -8.34 -1.48
CA ALA A 152 13.32 -9.14 -0.66
C ALA A 152 14.55 -8.32 -0.19
N GLU A 153 15.10 -7.47 -1.06
CA GLU A 153 16.18 -6.54 -0.69
C GLU A 153 15.72 -5.56 0.41
N PHE A 154 14.51 -5.00 0.28
CA PHE A 154 13.94 -4.08 1.28
C PHE A 154 13.70 -4.77 2.62
N ASP A 155 13.10 -5.96 2.61
CA ASP A 155 12.81 -6.73 3.83
C ASP A 155 14.12 -7.11 4.56
N ALA A 156 15.17 -7.50 3.82
CA ALA A 156 16.48 -7.79 4.39
C ALA A 156 17.15 -6.55 4.99
N ALA A 157 17.10 -5.41 4.29
CA ALA A 157 17.66 -4.15 4.77
C ALA A 157 16.94 -3.66 6.03
N LEU A 158 15.61 -3.80 6.07
CA LEU A 158 14.79 -3.47 7.23
C LEU A 158 15.17 -4.31 8.45
N GLN A 159 15.28 -5.63 8.27
CA GLN A 159 15.66 -6.53 9.36
C GLN A 159 17.05 -6.20 9.91
N ALA A 160 18.00 -5.85 9.04
CA ALA A 160 19.33 -5.40 9.45
C ALA A 160 19.28 -4.10 10.27
N LYS A 161 18.51 -3.09 9.83
CA LYS A 161 18.35 -1.82 10.56
C LYS A 161 17.77 -2.03 11.96
N ILE A 162 16.72 -2.85 12.09
CA ILE A 162 16.10 -3.16 13.39
C ILE A 162 17.09 -3.87 14.32
N THR A 163 17.85 -4.82 13.78
CA THR A 163 18.85 -5.58 14.56
C THR A 163 19.99 -4.68 15.03
N GLU A 164 20.39 -3.70 14.23
CA GLU A 164 21.43 -2.73 14.59
C GLU A 164 20.93 -1.73 15.63
N ALA A 165 19.71 -1.20 15.46
CA ALA A 165 19.10 -0.27 16.40
C ALA A 165 18.88 -0.89 17.79
N ALA A 166 18.77 -2.21 17.87
CA ALA A 166 18.59 -2.93 19.14
C ALA A 166 19.89 -3.09 19.96
N LYS A 167 21.05 -2.63 19.49
CA LYS A 167 22.32 -2.77 20.22
C LYS A 167 22.58 -1.59 21.15
N GLY A 168 23.07 -1.88 22.36
CA GLY A 168 23.75 -0.90 23.22
C GLY A 168 22.88 0.03 24.08
N HIS A 169 21.55 -0.02 23.97
CA HIS A 169 20.63 0.83 24.73
C HIS A 169 19.40 0.07 25.24
N LEU A 170 18.65 0.68 26.17
CA LEU A 170 17.33 0.19 26.57
C LEU A 170 16.39 0.30 25.37
N ASN A 171 15.93 -0.83 24.85
CA ASN A 171 15.03 -0.87 23.72
C ASN A 171 13.59 -1.06 24.19
N ILE A 172 12.69 -0.18 23.74
CA ILE A 172 11.25 -0.35 23.92
C ILE A 172 10.69 -0.89 22.61
N LEU A 173 10.15 -2.11 22.65
CA LEU A 173 9.51 -2.71 21.49
C LEU A 173 8.10 -2.15 21.31
N LEU A 174 7.88 -1.42 20.21
CA LEU A 174 6.56 -0.98 19.80
C LEU A 174 5.93 -2.01 18.84
N LEU A 175 4.88 -2.69 19.29
CA LEU A 175 4.13 -3.66 18.49
C LEU A 175 2.83 -3.06 17.98
N GLY A 176 2.64 -3.14 16.66
CA GLY A 176 1.40 -2.72 16.01
C GLY A 176 1.46 -2.96 14.50
N PRO A 177 0.34 -2.80 13.79
CA PRO A 177 0.36 -2.81 12.34
C PRO A 177 1.27 -1.71 11.79
N ARG A 178 2.12 -2.02 10.81
CA ARG A 178 3.11 -1.05 10.27
C ARG A 178 2.48 0.25 9.79
N TYR A 179 1.27 0.18 9.26
CA TYR A 179 0.53 1.37 8.82
C TYR A 179 0.03 2.29 9.94
N LEU A 180 0.21 1.90 11.20
CA LEU A 180 0.05 2.76 12.35
C LEU A 180 1.40 3.17 12.91
N VAL A 181 2.35 2.24 13.04
CA VAL A 181 3.64 2.51 13.70
C VAL A 181 4.67 3.20 12.81
N ASP A 182 4.58 3.08 11.48
CA ASP A 182 5.50 3.70 10.52
C ASP A 182 4.93 4.97 9.89
N ASP A 183 3.65 5.24 10.14
CA ASP A 183 3.04 6.50 9.76
C ASP A 183 3.35 7.56 10.82
N HIS A 184 4.28 8.45 10.50
CA HIS A 184 4.74 9.49 11.42
C HIS A 184 3.61 10.37 11.97
N PHE A 185 2.53 10.60 11.20
CA PHE A 185 1.44 11.42 11.69
C PHE A 185 0.53 10.64 12.63
N LEU A 186 0.19 9.38 12.27
CA LEU A 186 -0.70 8.55 13.08
C LEU A 186 -0.02 8.00 14.33
N ASN A 187 1.30 7.83 14.32
CA ASN A 187 2.06 7.39 15.48
C ASN A 187 2.47 8.53 16.43
N GLY A 188 2.21 9.80 16.07
CA GLY A 188 2.61 10.96 16.88
C GLY A 188 4.11 11.29 16.80
N ASN A 189 4.73 11.10 15.63
CA ASN A 189 6.16 11.24 15.36
C ASN A 189 7.06 10.36 16.22
N LEU A 190 6.58 9.18 16.61
CA LEU A 190 7.44 8.18 17.21
C LEU A 190 8.48 7.74 16.17
N GLU A 191 9.75 7.83 16.53
CA GLU A 191 10.84 7.37 15.68
C GLU A 191 10.82 5.83 15.64
N ASN A 192 10.56 5.28 14.46
CA ASN A 192 10.74 3.86 14.20
C ASN A 192 11.92 3.67 13.25
N PRO A 193 13.05 3.09 13.71
CA PRO A 193 14.21 2.83 12.86
C PRO A 193 13.90 1.91 11.66
N GLY A 194 12.76 1.20 11.69
CA GLY A 194 12.24 0.42 10.57
C GLY A 194 11.39 1.19 9.53
N ALA A 195 11.03 2.43 9.79
CA ALA A 195 10.15 3.23 8.92
C ALA A 195 10.90 4.14 7.93
N GLN A 196 12.23 4.29 8.07
CA GLN A 196 13.10 5.15 7.26
C GLN A 196 13.76 4.42 6.09
#